data_AF-A0A496SGR9-F1
#
_entry.id   AF-A0A496SGR9-F1
#
_cell.length_a   1.000
_cell.length_b   1.000
_cell.length_c   1.000
_cell.angle_alpha   90.00
_cell.angle_beta   90.00
_cell.angle_gamma   90.00
#
_symmetry.space_group_name_H-M   'P 1'
#
loop_
_entity.id
_entity.type
_entity.pdbx_description
1 polymer ?
#
loop_
_entity_poly.entity_id
_entity_poly.type
_entity_poly.pdbx_seq_one_letter_code
_entity_poly.pdbx_strand_id
1 'polypeptide(L)'
;MMIDDVREIIEKGTQSFQDALPEIRKLASSDDWKKREDAATTLVEISKKKENEVVREMMLWTEDKDPNIGRAASEGLRSVTRTNPEKILPVIEKLKTDDSLYVRKSVAALLRAISKKNPQFVIDLCRKWAKLKNKNTNWIIKHGIKKMAWEQQEELLSLLGE
;
A
#
# COMPACT_ATOMS: atom_id res chain seq x y z
N MET A 1 14.50 -13.15 11.46
CA MET A 1 14.73 -14.42 10.75
C MET A 1 13.41 -14.77 10.11
N MET A 2 13.38 -14.95 8.79
CA MET A 2 12.17 -15.35 8.08
C MET A 2 11.87 -16.81 8.46
N ILE A 3 10.63 -17.09 8.89
CA ILE A 3 10.20 -18.45 9.24
C ILE A 3 10.27 -19.32 7.98
N ASP A 4 10.64 -20.60 8.11
CA ASP A 4 10.85 -21.49 6.96
C ASP A 4 9.59 -21.59 6.07
N ASP A 5 8.40 -21.62 6.67
CA ASP A 5 7.11 -21.55 5.97
C ASP A 5 7.00 -20.35 5.02
N VAL A 6 7.53 -19.17 5.40
CA VAL A 6 7.46 -17.95 4.57
C VAL A 6 8.38 -18.06 3.35
N ARG A 7 9.52 -18.74 3.49
CA ARG A 7 10.45 -18.97 2.38
C ARG A 7 9.83 -19.87 1.32
N GLU A 8 9.18 -20.96 1.76
CA GLU A 8 8.48 -21.88 0.86
C GLU A 8 7.36 -21.17 0.08
N ILE A 9 6.56 -20.33 0.74
CA ILE A 9 5.51 -19.54 0.08
C ILE A 9 6.12 -18.58 -0.94
N ILE A 10 7.25 -17.93 -0.63
CA ILE A 10 7.95 -17.04 -1.56
C ILE A 10 8.47 -17.81 -2.77
N GLU A 11 9.10 -18.98 -2.58
CA GLU A 11 9.61 -19.81 -3.67
C GLU A 11 8.48 -20.26 -4.59
N LYS A 12 7.41 -20.80 -4.00
CA LYS A 12 6.19 -21.20 -4.71
C LYS A 12 5.59 -20.03 -5.49
N GLY A 13 5.38 -18.89 -4.83
CA GLY A 13 4.80 -17.70 -5.42
C GLY A 13 5.67 -17.05 -6.50
N THR A 14 6.98 -17.23 -6.41
CA THR A 14 7.93 -16.78 -7.44
C THR A 14 7.81 -17.60 -8.72
N GLN A 15 7.52 -18.90 -8.60
CA GLN A 15 7.24 -19.77 -9.75
C GLN A 15 5.83 -19.50 -10.30
N SER A 16 4.82 -19.58 -9.43
CA SER A 16 3.40 -19.38 -9.73
C SER A 16 2.73 -18.61 -8.59
N PHE A 17 2.45 -17.32 -8.83
CA PHE A 17 1.86 -16.47 -7.81
C PHE A 17 0.46 -16.96 -7.39
N GLN A 18 -0.32 -17.47 -8.34
CA GLN A 18 -1.65 -18.01 -8.09
C GLN A 18 -1.63 -19.22 -7.15
N ASP A 19 -0.61 -20.08 -7.24
CA ASP A 19 -0.54 -21.27 -6.39
C ASP A 19 -0.24 -20.91 -4.93
N ALA A 20 0.52 -19.84 -4.68
CA ALA A 20 0.82 -19.35 -3.34
C ALA A 20 -0.28 -18.43 -2.77
N LEU A 21 -1.16 -17.90 -3.62
CA LEU A 21 -2.15 -16.90 -3.24
C LEU A 21 -3.08 -17.32 -2.08
N PRO A 22 -3.59 -18.56 -2.00
CA PRO A 22 -4.43 -18.99 -0.88
C PRO A 22 -3.71 -18.90 0.47
N GLU A 23 -2.42 -19.26 0.50
CA GLU A 23 -1.60 -19.24 1.71
C GLU A 23 -1.27 -17.80 2.12
N ILE A 24 -0.91 -16.95 1.16
CA ILE A 24 -0.68 -15.52 1.40
C ILE A 24 -1.95 -14.86 1.93
N ARG A 25 -3.11 -15.18 1.35
CA ARG A 25 -4.41 -14.65 1.79
C ARG A 25 -4.75 -15.08 3.22
N LYS A 26 -4.50 -16.34 3.58
CA LYS A 26 -4.67 -16.86 4.94
C LYS A 26 -3.77 -16.14 5.95
N LEU A 27 -2.53 -15.85 5.58
CA LEU A 27 -1.62 -15.05 6.41
C LEU A 27 -2.12 -13.60 6.54
N ALA A 28 -2.61 -13.01 5.45
CA ALA A 28 -3.09 -11.64 5.41
C ALA A 28 -4.34 -11.42 6.26
N SER A 29 -5.28 -12.38 6.31
CA SER A 29 -6.51 -12.28 7.13
C SER A 29 -6.35 -12.77 8.57
N SER A 30 -5.15 -13.17 8.99
CA SER A 30 -4.89 -13.70 10.33
C SER A 30 -5.08 -12.64 11.43
N ASP A 31 -5.63 -13.04 12.59
CA ASP A 31 -5.70 -12.22 13.80
C ASP A 31 -4.29 -11.90 14.38
N ASP A 32 -3.34 -12.82 14.20
CA ASP A 32 -1.93 -12.59 14.57
C ASP A 32 -1.29 -11.56 13.64
N TRP A 33 -0.87 -10.42 14.19
CA TRP A 33 -0.23 -9.34 13.45
C TRP A 33 1.10 -9.76 12.83
N LYS A 34 1.83 -10.71 13.43
CA LYS A 34 3.10 -11.21 12.86
C LYS A 34 2.86 -11.92 11.54
N LYS A 35 1.83 -12.77 11.47
CA LYS A 35 1.42 -13.43 10.23
C LYS A 35 1.00 -12.45 9.14
N ARG A 36 0.35 -11.34 9.53
CA ARG A 36 0.03 -10.26 8.56
C ARG A 36 1.28 -9.56 8.03
N GLU A 37 2.33 -9.42 8.83
CA GLU A 37 3.63 -8.91 8.37
C GLU A 37 4.34 -9.92 7.47
N ASP A 38 4.22 -11.22 7.75
CA ASP A 38 4.73 -12.27 6.88
C ASP A 38 4.05 -12.21 5.50
N ALA A 39 2.72 -12.07 5.45
CA ALA A 39 1.99 -11.89 4.19
C ALA A 39 2.50 -10.69 3.37
N ALA A 40 2.69 -9.55 4.03
CA ALA A 40 3.21 -8.34 3.38
C ALA A 40 4.63 -8.56 2.86
N THR A 41 5.48 -9.24 3.64
CA THR A 41 6.86 -9.57 3.25
C THR A 41 6.87 -10.51 2.04
N THR A 42 6.03 -11.55 2.04
CA THR A 42 5.91 -12.47 0.91
C THR A 42 5.49 -11.76 -0.37
N LEU A 43 4.49 -10.88 -0.30
CA LEU A 43 4.04 -10.07 -1.45
C LEU A 43 5.15 -9.14 -1.96
N VAL A 44 5.91 -8.52 -1.06
CA VAL A 44 7.05 -7.66 -1.41
C VAL A 44 8.14 -8.44 -2.13
N GLU A 45 8.44 -9.66 -1.70
CA GLU A 45 9.48 -10.49 -2.33
C GLU A 45 9.02 -11.05 -3.69
N ILE A 46 7.79 -11.57 -3.78
CA ILE A 46 7.23 -12.11 -5.03
C ILE A 46 7.11 -11.00 -6.10
N SER A 47 6.65 -9.80 -5.70
CA SER A 47 6.47 -8.67 -6.63
C SER A 47 7.78 -8.22 -7.30
N LYS A 48 8.95 -8.53 -6.74
CA LYS A 48 10.24 -8.26 -7.40
C LYS A 48 10.40 -9.02 -8.72
N LYS A 49 9.74 -10.18 -8.87
CA LYS A 49 9.76 -10.99 -10.12
C LYS A 49 8.41 -11.05 -10.83
N LYS A 50 7.30 -10.86 -10.09
CA LYS A 50 5.92 -11.04 -10.56
C LYS A 50 5.09 -9.76 -10.43
N GLU A 51 5.72 -8.61 -10.60
CA GLU A 51 5.14 -7.27 -10.34
C GLU A 51 3.72 -7.09 -10.89
N ASN A 52 3.51 -7.33 -12.20
CA ASN A 52 2.21 -7.11 -12.83
C ASN A 52 1.12 -8.06 -12.31
N GLU A 53 1.48 -9.30 -11.95
CA GLU A 53 0.54 -10.27 -11.38
C GLU A 53 0.11 -9.83 -9.98
N VAL A 54 1.08 -9.45 -9.14
CA VAL A 54 0.81 -8.96 -7.79
C VAL A 54 -0.04 -7.69 -7.83
N VAL A 55 0.30 -6.70 -8.66
CA VAL A 55 -0.49 -5.45 -8.77
C VAL A 55 -1.94 -5.73 -9.17
N ARG A 56 -2.18 -6.63 -10.13
CA ARG A 56 -3.54 -7.02 -10.54
C ARG A 56 -4.33 -7.66 -9.40
N GLU A 57 -3.69 -8.50 -8.60
CA GLU A 57 -4.36 -9.15 -7.47
C GLU A 57 -4.62 -8.18 -6.32
N MET A 58 -3.66 -7.29 -6.02
CA MET A 58 -3.86 -6.28 -4.99
C MET A 58 -5.01 -5.32 -5.36
N MET A 59 -5.24 -5.07 -6.65
CA MET A 59 -6.44 -4.35 -7.12
C MET A 59 -7.74 -5.06 -6.75
N LEU A 60 -7.78 -6.38 -6.79
CA LEU A 60 -8.96 -7.16 -6.36
C LEU A 60 -9.12 -7.09 -4.84
N TRP A 61 -8.01 -7.17 -4.10
CA TRP A 61 -8.00 -7.12 -2.63
C TRP A 61 -8.45 -5.77 -2.06
N THR A 62 -8.41 -4.69 -2.85
CA THR A 62 -8.99 -3.41 -2.44
C THR A 62 -10.51 -3.42 -2.28
N GLU A 63 -11.20 -4.40 -2.87
CA GLU A 63 -12.66 -4.58 -2.78
C GLU A 63 -13.07 -5.55 -1.66
N ASP A 64 -12.10 -6.08 -0.93
CA ASP A 64 -12.37 -7.02 0.15
C ASP A 64 -13.02 -6.33 1.36
N LYS A 65 -13.93 -7.04 2.03
CA LYS A 65 -14.57 -6.55 3.25
C LYS A 65 -13.65 -6.65 4.46
N ASP A 66 -12.64 -7.53 4.41
CA ASP A 66 -11.65 -7.65 5.48
C ASP A 66 -10.59 -6.52 5.36
N PRO A 67 -10.54 -5.58 6.34
CA PRO A 67 -9.55 -4.50 6.32
C PRO A 67 -8.10 -4.98 6.41
N ASN A 68 -7.84 -6.21 6.89
CA ASN A 68 -6.51 -6.79 6.89
C ASN A 68 -6.05 -7.13 5.46
N ILE A 69 -6.96 -7.62 4.62
CA ILE A 69 -6.71 -7.87 3.20
C ILE A 69 -6.46 -6.56 2.46
N GLY A 70 -7.30 -5.54 2.69
CA GLY A 70 -7.09 -4.20 2.11
C GLY A 70 -5.76 -3.55 2.53
N ARG A 71 -5.30 -3.79 3.76
CA ARG A 71 -3.96 -3.37 4.19
C ARG A 71 -2.86 -4.13 3.44
N ALA A 72 -2.96 -5.45 3.32
CA ALA A 72 -1.98 -6.25 2.60
C ALA A 72 -1.87 -5.79 1.12
N ALA A 73 -2.99 -5.39 0.51
CA ALA A 73 -3.05 -4.83 -0.85
C ALA A 73 -2.10 -3.64 -1.07
N SER A 74 -1.94 -2.80 -0.05
CA SER A 74 -1.05 -1.63 -0.10
C SER A 74 0.36 -1.96 0.40
N GLU A 75 0.49 -2.64 1.54
CA GLU A 75 1.79 -2.99 2.13
C GLU A 75 2.65 -3.88 1.22
N GLY A 76 2.03 -4.83 0.52
CA GLY A 76 2.70 -5.75 -0.40
C GLY A 76 3.36 -5.09 -1.61
N LEU A 77 3.03 -3.83 -1.92
CA LEU A 77 3.52 -3.10 -3.09
C LEU A 77 4.71 -2.17 -2.81
N ARG A 78 5.27 -2.19 -1.59
CA ARG A 78 6.39 -1.30 -1.20
C ARG A 78 7.66 -1.44 -2.04
N SER A 79 7.91 -2.61 -2.64
CA SER A 79 8.99 -2.80 -3.61
C SER A 79 8.69 -2.04 -4.90
N VAL A 80 7.48 -2.21 -5.44
CA VAL A 80 6.98 -1.57 -6.66
C VAL A 80 7.00 -0.06 -6.54
N THR A 81 6.65 0.50 -5.37
CA THR A 81 6.66 1.96 -5.18
C THR A 81 8.04 2.60 -5.32
N ARG A 82 9.12 1.83 -5.16
CA ARG A 82 10.50 2.33 -5.28
C ARG A 82 11.00 2.34 -6.71
N THR A 83 10.49 1.43 -7.55
CA THR A 83 10.93 1.25 -8.93
C THR A 83 9.97 1.92 -9.91
N ASN A 84 8.66 1.83 -9.67
CA ASN A 84 7.63 2.33 -10.57
C ASN A 84 6.37 2.78 -9.79
N PRO A 85 6.41 3.97 -9.15
CA PRO A 85 5.31 4.45 -8.31
C PRO A 85 3.98 4.63 -9.07
N GLU A 86 4.02 4.82 -10.38
CA GLU A 86 2.79 4.95 -11.19
C GLU A 86 1.98 3.66 -11.26
N LYS A 87 2.64 2.49 -11.20
CA LYS A 87 1.96 1.19 -11.28
C LYS A 87 1.05 0.91 -10.09
N ILE A 88 1.30 1.55 -8.95
CA ILE A 88 0.47 1.36 -7.76
C ILE A 88 -0.69 2.36 -7.69
N LEU A 89 -0.75 3.35 -8.59
CA LEU A 89 -1.81 4.35 -8.63
C LEU A 89 -3.21 3.72 -8.65
N PRO A 90 -3.50 2.71 -9.48
CA PRO A 90 -4.83 2.10 -9.49
C PRO A 90 -5.27 1.60 -8.11
N VAL A 91 -4.34 1.03 -7.33
CA VAL A 91 -4.61 0.46 -5.99
C VAL A 91 -4.86 1.57 -4.99
N ILE A 92 -3.96 2.55 -4.87
CA ILE A 92 -4.12 3.62 -3.88
C ILE A 92 -5.25 4.59 -4.24
N GLU A 93 -5.59 4.73 -5.52
CA GLU A 93 -6.76 5.48 -5.97
C GLU A 93 -8.06 4.82 -5.51
N LYS A 94 -8.15 3.50 -5.42
CA LYS A 94 -9.33 2.83 -4.84
C LYS A 94 -9.40 3.02 -3.32
N LEU A 95 -8.27 2.94 -2.63
CA LEU A 95 -8.19 3.01 -1.17
C LEU A 95 -8.22 4.43 -0.58
N LYS A 96 -8.17 5.48 -1.40
CA LYS A 96 -8.02 6.87 -0.94
C LYS A 96 -9.18 7.40 -0.08
N THR A 97 -10.33 6.73 -0.11
CA THR A 97 -11.53 7.10 0.66
C THR A 97 -11.91 6.06 1.72
N ASP A 98 -11.10 5.02 1.89
CA ASP A 98 -11.43 3.85 2.70
C ASP A 98 -11.79 4.20 4.17
N ASP A 99 -12.86 3.58 4.69
CA ASP A 99 -13.38 3.83 6.03
C ASP A 99 -12.55 3.16 7.13
N SER A 100 -11.76 2.14 6.81
CA SER A 100 -10.82 1.51 7.72
C SER A 100 -9.61 2.40 7.98
N LEU A 101 -9.44 2.83 9.23
CA LEU A 101 -8.24 3.54 9.66
C LEU A 101 -6.96 2.74 9.40
N TYR A 102 -7.05 1.40 9.44
CA TYR A 102 -5.90 0.53 9.20
C TYR A 102 -5.42 0.59 7.74
N VAL A 103 -6.37 0.57 6.80
CA VAL A 103 -6.10 0.77 5.37
C VAL A 103 -5.52 2.17 5.12
N ARG A 104 -6.16 3.21 5.68
CA ARG A 104 -5.66 4.60 5.53
C ARG A 104 -4.23 4.78 6.04
N LYS A 105 -3.89 4.18 7.19
CA LYS A 105 -2.53 4.18 7.74
C LYS A 105 -1.51 3.59 6.77
N SER A 106 -1.88 2.50 6.10
CA SER A 106 -1.04 1.86 5.08
C SER A 106 -0.84 2.74 3.86
N VAL A 107 -1.91 3.32 3.29
CA VAL A 107 -1.80 4.26 2.15
C VAL A 107 -0.91 5.46 2.52
N ALA A 108 -1.11 6.05 3.70
CA ALA A 108 -0.24 7.11 4.19
C ALA A 108 1.23 6.66 4.37
N ALA A 109 1.47 5.40 4.75
CA ALA A 109 2.82 4.84 4.82
C ALA A 109 3.48 4.70 3.44
N LEU A 110 2.70 4.30 2.43
CA LEU A 110 3.17 4.27 1.04
C LEU A 110 3.52 5.66 0.53
N LEU A 111 2.67 6.66 0.75
CA LEU A 111 2.98 8.04 0.35
C LEU A 111 4.30 8.53 0.98
N ARG A 112 4.52 8.28 2.28
CA ARG A 112 5.79 8.58 2.96
C ARG A 112 6.98 7.83 2.38
N ALA A 113 6.78 6.62 1.88
CA ALA A 113 7.86 5.84 1.27
C ALA A 113 8.22 6.38 -0.12
N ILE A 114 7.23 6.75 -0.92
CA ILE A 114 7.39 7.32 -2.26
C ILE A 114 8.03 8.70 -2.16
N SER A 115 7.59 9.55 -1.22
CA SER A 115 8.05 10.94 -1.10
C SER A 115 9.55 11.07 -0.87
N LYS A 116 10.21 10.03 -0.36
CA LYS A 116 11.68 10.01 -0.15
C LYS A 116 12.47 10.04 -1.45
N LYS A 117 11.92 9.51 -2.54
CA LYS A 117 12.59 9.45 -3.86
C LYS A 117 11.86 10.23 -4.93
N ASN A 118 10.53 10.28 -4.85
CA ASN A 118 9.65 10.92 -5.82
C ASN A 118 8.69 11.89 -5.10
N PRO A 119 9.20 12.97 -4.47
CA PRO A 119 8.36 13.92 -3.72
C PRO A 119 7.33 14.60 -4.63
N GLN A 120 7.71 14.97 -5.86
CA GLN A 120 6.81 15.66 -6.80
C GLN A 120 5.57 14.82 -7.14
N PHE A 121 5.74 13.52 -7.35
CA PHE A 121 4.63 12.59 -7.56
C PHE A 121 3.62 12.62 -6.41
N VAL A 122 4.10 12.64 -5.16
CA VAL A 122 3.23 12.69 -3.98
C VAL A 122 2.54 14.04 -3.87
N ILE A 123 3.23 15.15 -4.19
CA ILE A 123 2.63 16.49 -4.22
C ILE A 123 1.48 16.55 -5.20
N ASP A 124 1.69 16.11 -6.44
CA ASP A 124 0.68 16.20 -7.50
C ASP A 124 -0.53 15.30 -7.19
N LEU A 125 -0.28 14.11 -6.64
CA LEU A 125 -1.34 13.22 -6.18
C LEU A 125 -2.14 13.84 -5.03
N CYS A 126 -1.47 14.39 -4.02
CA CYS A 126 -2.12 15.03 -2.88
C CYS A 126 -2.93 16.27 -3.30
N ARG A 127 -2.41 17.11 -4.22
CA ARG A 127 -3.16 18.24 -4.81
C ARG A 127 -4.44 17.78 -5.51
N LYS A 128 -4.37 16.68 -6.26
CA LYS A 128 -5.55 16.07 -6.89
C LYS A 128 -6.54 15.58 -5.85
N TRP A 129 -6.06 14.88 -4.82
CA TRP A 129 -6.87 14.29 -3.77
C TRP A 129 -7.53 15.30 -2.83
N ALA A 130 -6.86 16.42 -2.52
CA ALA A 130 -7.41 17.48 -1.67
C ALA A 130 -8.73 18.06 -2.23
N LYS A 131 -8.88 18.07 -3.57
CA LYS A 131 -10.11 18.51 -4.24
C LYS A 131 -11.35 17.66 -3.91
N LEU A 132 -11.17 16.43 -3.41
CA LEU A 132 -12.27 15.54 -3.05
C LEU A 132 -13.02 15.99 -1.79
N LYS A 133 -12.41 16.85 -0.96
CA LYS A 133 -12.98 17.34 0.32
C LYS A 133 -13.51 16.19 1.20
N ASN A 134 -12.79 15.06 1.18
CA ASN A 134 -13.17 13.87 1.91
C ASN A 134 -12.31 13.71 3.17
N LYS A 135 -12.94 13.55 4.34
CA LYS A 135 -12.24 13.44 5.63
C LYS A 135 -11.21 12.31 5.67
N ASN A 136 -11.50 11.17 5.05
CA ASN A 136 -10.63 9.99 5.03
C ASN A 136 -9.41 10.28 4.14
N THR A 137 -9.63 10.88 2.97
CA THR A 137 -8.56 11.31 2.08
C THR A 137 -7.68 12.39 2.70
N ASN A 138 -8.28 13.42 3.30
CA ASN A 138 -7.55 14.48 4.00
C ASN A 138 -6.69 13.92 5.14
N TRP A 139 -7.21 12.93 5.87
CA TRP A 139 -6.44 12.18 6.87
C TRP A 139 -5.23 11.50 6.22
N ILE A 140 -5.40 10.79 5.10
CA ILE A 140 -4.28 10.15 4.39
C ILE A 140 -3.24 11.18 3.98
N ILE A 141 -3.64 12.31 3.40
CA ILE A 141 -2.71 13.38 2.98
C ILE A 141 -1.92 13.89 4.18
N LYS A 142 -2.60 14.32 5.25
CA LYS A 142 -1.98 14.86 6.48
C LYS A 142 -0.95 13.91 7.10
N HIS A 143 -1.20 12.61 7.02
CA HIS A 143 -0.28 11.59 7.56
C HIS A 143 0.77 11.10 6.57
N GLY A 144 0.49 11.20 5.27
CA GLY A 144 1.35 10.78 4.17
C GLY A 144 2.50 11.73 3.87
N ILE A 145 2.35 13.01 4.22
CA ILE A 145 3.32 14.06 3.88
C ILE A 145 4.31 14.38 5.01
N LYS A 146 4.16 13.77 6.21
CA LYS A 146 4.95 14.09 7.42
C LYS A 146 6.48 13.99 7.32
N LYS A 147 6.99 13.44 6.22
CA LYS A 147 8.43 13.29 5.94
C LYS A 147 8.92 14.14 4.77
N MET A 148 8.06 15.01 4.24
CA MET A 148 8.37 15.95 3.17
C MET A 148 8.94 17.25 3.73
N ALA A 149 9.45 18.13 2.85
CA ALA A 149 9.93 19.44 3.26
C ALA A 149 8.79 20.26 3.90
N TRP A 150 9.14 21.17 4.81
CA TRP A 150 8.15 21.95 5.56
C TRP A 150 7.23 22.74 4.62
N GLU A 151 7.80 23.40 3.62
CA GLU A 151 7.10 24.25 2.66
C GLU A 151 6.09 23.45 1.84
N GLN A 152 6.45 22.21 1.48
CA GLN A 152 5.57 21.29 0.76
C GLN A 152 4.42 20.79 1.66
N GLN A 153 4.71 20.55 2.95
CA GLN A 153 3.67 20.18 3.90
C GLN A 153 2.69 21.33 4.11
N GLU A 154 3.20 22.54 4.34
CA GLU A 154 2.40 23.76 4.52
C GLU A 154 1.49 24.00 3.31
N GLU A 155 2.04 23.94 2.10
CA GLU A 155 1.27 24.04 0.85
C GLU A 155 0.11 23.04 0.83
N LEU A 156 0.41 21.74 0.99
CA LEU A 156 -0.61 20.69 0.88
C LEU A 156 -1.65 20.73 2.01
N LEU A 157 -1.25 21.14 3.22
CA LEU A 157 -2.18 21.29 4.34
C LEU A 157 -3.15 22.46 4.13
N SER A 158 -2.68 23.55 3.53
CA SER A 158 -3.55 24.70 3.19
C SER A 158 -4.70 24.33 2.23
N LEU A 159 -4.52 23.26 1.44
CA LEU A 159 -5.54 22.76 0.51
C LEU A 159 -6.63 21.93 1.18
N LEU A 160 -6.42 21.45 2.41
CA LEU A 160 -7.32 20.46 3.00
C LEU A 160 -8.66 21.04 3.48
N GLY A 161 -8.78 22.36 3.59
CA GLY A 161 -10.01 23.07 3.96
C GLY A 161 -10.59 22.55 5.26
N GLU A 162 -10.31 23.21 6.38
CA GLU A 162 -10.87 22.85 7.70
C GLU A 162 -12.40 22.93 7.73
#